data_AF-A0A6B3D3E1-F1
#
_entry.id   AF-A0A6B3D3E1-F1
#
_cell.length_a   1.000
_cell.length_b   1.000
_cell.length_c   1.000
_cell.angle_alpha   90.00
_cell.angle_beta   90.00
_cell.angle_gamma   90.00
#
_symmetry.space_group_name_H-M   'P 1'
#
loop_
_entity.id
_entity.type
_entity.pdbx_description
1 polymer ?
#
loop_
_entity_poly.entity_id
_entity_poly.type
_entity_poly.pdbx_seq_one_letter_code
_entity_poly.pdbx_strand_id
1 'polypeptide(L)'
;HVLIAAGSGITPMVSIAESVLAADDRSTVTLFYGNRRTDTVMFADELADLKDLHPTRFHLAHVLSREPREAEVLSGRLDAGRLS
;
A
#
# COMPACT_ATOMS: atom_id res chain seq x y z
N HIS A 1 -11.33 6.35 7.82
CA HIS A 1 -10.80 7.04 6.63
C HIS A 1 -10.08 6.04 5.75
N VAL A 2 -10.23 6.13 4.42
CA VAL A 2 -9.53 5.27 3.48
C VAL A 2 -8.59 6.12 2.65
N LEU A 3 -7.31 5.75 2.63
CA LEU A 3 -6.25 6.40 1.86
C LEU A 3 -5.70 5.40 0.85
N ILE A 4 -5.33 5.89 -0.33
CA ILE A 4 -4.77 5.07 -1.41
C ILE A 4 -3.54 5.79 -1.94
N ALA A 5 -2.42 5.09 -1.94
CA ALA A 5 -1.14 5.57 -2.46
C ALA A 5 -0.56 4.58 -3.46
N ALA A 6 0.22 5.10 -4.41
CA ALA A 6 1.09 4.28 -5.25
C ALA A 6 2.45 4.95 -5.42
N GLY A 7 3.54 4.19 -5.26
CA GLY A 7 4.90 4.70 -5.38
C GLY A 7 5.16 5.92 -4.49
N SER A 8 5.62 7.03 -5.08
CA SER A 8 5.88 8.29 -4.37
C SER A 8 4.63 9.06 -3.94
N GLY A 9 3.43 8.67 -4.42
CA GLY A 9 2.15 9.26 -3.96
C GLY A 9 1.84 8.99 -2.48
N ILE A 10 2.70 8.24 -1.79
CA ILE A 10 2.63 7.95 -0.36
C ILE A 10 2.87 9.19 0.52
N THR A 11 3.71 10.14 0.09
CA THR A 11 4.10 11.29 0.91
C THR A 11 2.92 12.10 1.46
N PRO A 12 1.96 12.58 0.64
CA PRO A 12 0.81 13.28 1.21
C PRO A 12 -0.10 12.37 2.04
N MET A 13 -0.10 11.05 1.79
CA MET A 13 -0.94 10.11 2.52
C MET A 13 -0.45 9.87 3.95
N VAL A 14 0.87 9.87 4.18
CA VAL A 14 1.45 9.78 5.54
C VAL A 14 1.04 10.99 6.36
N SER A 15 1.23 12.22 5.84
CA SER A 15 0.85 13.44 6.56
C SER A 15 -0.65 13.53 6.86
N ILE A 16 -1.51 13.04 5.95
CA ILE A 16 -2.95 12.96 6.19
C ILE A 16 -3.29 11.93 7.26
N ALA A 17 -2.66 10.75 7.22
CA ALA A 17 -2.88 9.70 8.22
C ALA A 17 -2.55 10.20 9.64
N GLU A 18 -1.37 10.81 9.81
CA GLU A 18 -0.93 11.42 11.06
C GLU A 18 -1.93 12.48 11.56
N SER A 19 -2.29 13.41 10.68
CA SER A 19 -3.21 14.50 11.02
C SER A 19 -4.58 13.98 11.46
N VAL A 20 -5.12 12.98 10.77
CA VAL A 20 -6.42 12.37 11.08
C VAL A 20 -6.39 11.62 12.42
N LEU A 21 -5.34 10.84 12.66
CA LEU A 21 -5.20 10.04 13.88
C LEU A 21 -4.94 10.89 15.12
N ALA A 22 -4.27 12.03 14.96
CA ALA A 22 -4.01 13.00 16.03
C ALA A 22 -5.23 13.89 16.35
N ALA A 23 -6.12 14.14 15.39
CA ALA A 23 -7.24 15.06 15.57
C ALA A 23 -8.43 14.48 16.36
N ASP A 24 -8.69 13.17 16.27
CA ASP A 24 -9.75 12.48 17.02
C ASP A 24 -9.33 11.05 17.37
N ASP A 25 -9.36 10.72 18.67
CA ASP A 25 -8.99 9.39 19.19
C ASP A 25 -9.92 8.24 18.75
N ARG A 26 -11.06 8.55 18.13
CA ARG A 26 -11.97 7.56 17.55
C ARG A 26 -11.76 7.39 16.04
N SER A 27 -10.99 8.27 15.41
CA SER A 27 -10.70 8.16 13.97
C SER A 27 -9.86 6.94 13.69
N THR A 28 -10.20 6.25 12.61
CA THR A 28 -9.45 5.13 12.06
C THR A 28 -8.98 5.47 10.65
N VAL A 29 -7.81 4.97 10.26
CA VAL A 29 -7.21 5.14 8.94
C VAL A 29 -6.81 3.78 8.40
N THR A 30 -7.31 3.44 7.20
CA THR A 30 -6.82 2.33 6.41
C THR A 30 -6.11 2.87 5.19
N LEU A 31 -4.82 2.55 5.05
CA LEU A 31 -4.00 2.94 3.92
C LEU A 31 -3.71 1.72 3.03
N PHE A 32 -4.16 1.80 1.79
CA PHE A 32 -3.76 0.88 0.72
C PHE A 32 -2.54 1.46 0.01
N TYR A 33 -1.38 0.85 0.20
CA TYR A 33 -0.13 1.33 -0.41
C TYR A 33 0.37 0.38 -1.49
N GLY A 34 0.23 0.80 -2.75
CA GLY A 34 0.75 0.09 -3.89
C GLY A 34 2.23 0.37 -4.15
N ASN A 35 3.04 -0.68 -4.22
CA ASN A 35 4.43 -0.55 -4.64
C ASN A 35 4.86 -1.68 -5.59
N ARG A 36 5.95 -1.45 -6.34
CA ARG A 36 6.49 -2.43 -7.31
C ARG A 36 7.30 -3.52 -6.65
N ARG A 37 8.01 -3.20 -5.57
CA ARG A 37 8.83 -4.13 -4.79
C ARG A 37 8.87 -3.68 -3.33
N THR A 38 8.99 -4.64 -2.42
CA THR A 38 9.03 -4.42 -0.97
C THR A 38 10.28 -3.64 -0.53
N ASP A 39 11.38 -3.77 -1.27
CA ASP A 39 12.65 -3.04 -1.04
C ASP A 39 12.60 -1.56 -1.49
N THR A 40 11.52 -1.13 -2.15
CA THR A 40 11.35 0.25 -2.63
C THR A 40 10.27 1.03 -1.87
N VAL A 41 9.79 0.49 -0.73
CA VAL A 41 8.74 1.13 0.08
C VAL A 41 9.32 2.40 0.69
N MET A 42 8.77 3.55 0.30
CA MET A 42 9.12 4.83 0.91
C MET A 42 8.35 4.97 2.23
N PHE A 43 8.96 5.63 3.22
CA PHE A 43 8.37 5.87 4.54
C PHE A 43 8.04 4.59 5.33
N ALA A 44 8.85 3.54 5.18
CA ALA A 44 8.60 2.26 5.84
C ALA A 44 8.65 2.37 7.37
N ASP A 45 9.62 3.12 7.90
CA ASP A 45 9.80 3.30 9.35
C ASP A 45 8.65 4.13 9.93
N GLU A 46 8.26 5.22 9.27
CA GLU A 46 7.13 6.06 9.71
C GLU A 46 5.80 5.32 9.67
N LEU A 47 5.60 4.46 8.68
CA LEU A 47 4.43 3.59 8.61
C LEU A 47 4.43 2.52 9.71
N ALA A 48 5.60 2.04 10.13
CA ALA A 48 5.73 1.15 11.28
C ALA A 48 5.42 1.89 12.59
N ASP A 49 5.98 3.09 12.77
CA ASP A 49 5.71 3.94 13.93
C ASP A 49 4.22 4.26 14.08
N LEU A 50 3.53 4.55 12.98
CA LEU A 50 2.07 4.76 12.98
C LEU A 50 1.30 3.52 13.43
N LYS A 51 1.76 2.32 13.05
CA LYS A 51 1.14 1.06 13.50
C LYS A 51 1.37 0.85 15.00
N ASP A 52 2.55 1.15 15.49
CA ASP A 52 2.91 0.95 16.90
C ASP A 52 2.21 1.97 17.82
N LEU A 53 2.09 3.23 17.37
CA LEU A 53 1.39 4.28 18.10
C LEU A 53 -0.14 4.10 18.08
N HIS A 54 -0.67 3.55 16.99
CA HIS A 54 -2.12 3.44 16.75
C HIS A 54 -2.57 2.01 16.32
N PRO A 55 -2.29 0.97 17.12
CA PRO A 55 -2.41 -0.43 16.69
C PRO A 55 -3.83 -0.88 16.32
N THR A 56 -4.86 -0.24 16.89
CA THR A 56 -6.28 -0.54 16.59
C THR A 56 -6.92 0.48 15.66
N ARG A 57 -6.20 1.56 15.30
CA ARG A 57 -6.75 2.69 14.54
C ARG A 57 -6.06 2.92 13.21
N PHE A 58 -4.84 2.43 13.04
CA PHE A 58 -4.11 2.49 11.78
C PHE A 58 -3.94 1.09 11.18
N HIS A 59 -4.39 0.94 9.94
CA HIS A 59 -4.28 -0.30 9.19
C HIS A 59 -3.55 -0.03 7.87
N LEU A 60 -2.48 -0.78 7.62
CA LEU A 60 -1.71 -0.70 6.38
C LEU A 60 -1.85 -2.00 5.59
N ALA A 61 -2.32 -1.87 4.34
CA ALA A 61 -2.39 -2.97 3.39
C ALA A 61 -1.49 -2.66 2.18
N HIS A 62 -0.46 -3.47 1.97
CA HIS A 62 0.36 -3.36 0.77
C HIS A 62 -0.32 -4.03 -0.42
N VAL A 63 -0.44 -3.30 -1.53
CA VAL A 63 -1.01 -3.80 -2.78
C VAL A 63 0.11 -3.97 -3.79
N LEU A 64 0.70 -5.16 -3.85
CA LEU A 64 1.84 -5.41 -4.72
C LEU A 64 1.36 -5.74 -6.13
N SER A 65 1.67 -4.84 -7.08
CA SER A 65 1.21 -4.96 -8.47
C SER A 65 1.91 -6.06 -9.28
N ARG A 66 3.07 -6.57 -8.79
CA ARG A 66 3.95 -7.51 -9.49
C ARG A 66 4.72 -8.48 -8.58
N GLU A 67 4.17 -8.86 -7.42
CA GLU A 67 4.64 -10.10 -6.82
C GLU A 67 4.21 -11.27 -7.72
N PRO A 68 5.07 -12.25 -8.00
CA PRO A 68 4.61 -13.48 -8.63
C PRO A 68 3.58 -14.09 -7.67
N ARG A 69 2.31 -13.97 -8.01
CA ARG A 69 1.33 -14.95 -7.55
C ARG A 69 1.88 -16.27 -8.04
N GLU A 70 2.07 -17.25 -7.15
CA GLU A 70 2.35 -18.64 -7.50
C GLU A 70 1.21 -19.18 -8.36
N ALA A 71 1.22 -18.80 -9.64
CA ALA A 71 0.32 -19.19 -10.70
C ALA A 71 0.96 -18.64 -11.99
N GLU A 72 2.03 -19.28 -12.44
CA GLU A 72 2.63 -19.12 -13.77
C GLU A 72 1.65 -19.44 -14.93
N VAL A 73 0.36 -19.64 -14.67
CA VAL A 73 -0.65 -19.98 -15.68
C VAL A 73 -1.11 -18.75 -16.47
N LEU A 74 -0.79 -17.53 -16.02
CA LEU A 74 -1.24 -16.29 -16.70
C LEU A 74 -0.08 -15.36 -17.12
N SER A 75 1.18 -15.80 -17.08
CA SER A 75 2.35 -14.97 -17.40
C SER A 75 2.70 -14.88 -18.89
N GLY A 76 1.84 -15.38 -19.79
CA GLY A 76 2.04 -15.22 -21.23
C GLY A 76 1.53 -13.86 -21.71
N ARG A 77 2.36 -13.08 -22.43
CA ARG A 77 1.82 -12.07 -23.35
C ARG A 77 0.99 -12.82 -24.39
N LEU A 78 -0.28 -12.43 -24.55
CA LEU A 78 -1.06 -12.81 -25.74
C LEU A 78 -0.40 -12.13 -26.94
N ASP A 79 0.39 -12.89 -27.69
CA ASP A 79 0.88 -12.49 -29.01
C ASP A 79 -0.03 -13.06 -30.10
N ALA A 80 -0.04 -12.39 -31.24
CA ALA A 80 -0.86 -12.76 -32.40
C ALA A 80 -0.50 -14.14 -32.99
N GLY A 81 0.56 -14.80 -32.49
CA GLY A 81 0.99 -16.13 -32.92
C GLY A 81 0.17 -17.27 -32.35
N ARG A 82 -0.70 -17.04 -31.34
CA ARG A 82 -1.56 -18.08 -30.76
C ARG A 82 -2.99 -18.16 -31.33
N LEU A 83 -3.29 -17.42 -32.40
CA LEU A 83 -4.61 -17.43 -33.07
C LEU A 83 -4.62 -18.19 -34.41
N SER A 84 -3.68 -19.10 -34.66
CA SER A 84 -3.73 -20.03 -35.80
C SER A 84 -4.10 -21.44 -35.36
#